data_AF-A0A943HNH8-F1
#
_entry.id   AF-A0A943HNH8-F1
#
_cell.length_a   1.000
_cell.length_b   1.000
_cell.length_c   1.000
_cell.angle_alpha   90.00
_cell.angle_beta   90.00
_cell.angle_gamma   90.00
#
_symmetry.space_group_name_H-M   'P 1'
#
loop_
_entity.id
_entity.type
_entity.pdbx_description
1 polymer ?
#
loop_
_entity_poly.entity_id
_entity_poly.type
_entity_poly.pdbx_seq_one_letter_code
_entity_poly.pdbx_strand_id
1 'polypeptide(L)'
;MNKRSSTKKALTASIMSMALCTVLLIGATFAWFTDSVNSGTNKIQAGNLDVAFEYSKDGGTNWTEVTKDTDDLFGKDTLWEPGHVEYVNLKVSNLGSLALKYQLGIRAANETTGTNINDVEFKLSDYIKFAIVDGTKTYSANDTGRKQAVADATATGSFNISSGYKSENTLLPKKDGATDDWTIVTLIAYMPEQVGNEANYKEGTQAPAIDLGVELTATQVPHESDSFGTDYDEKAFADVSTPDELSEAAAKGGLIKLSSDITLTDQSLEFAKDAVLDMNGQTLIVNGGEGSVKSQKGTTLVVKGNGTLKGALYADGKWGTGSNIIVNANDGFTVQSSSDNGWAVYGVSGSSIEINGGTYNTAANKETVGTIYTLGNSLTVRNATINVGPDSVMNAYGIYSNAKENFIENVTVNAKYSIAVNLNNSLGRTTINGGKFVTENKAEGWNPNPTIRYQGELSISEALITRVGVGIQCATLNTTEVTGLTMEGCQFTIVNGGEEYADTAHK
;
A
#
# COMPACT_ATOMS: atom_id res chain seq x y z
N MET A 1 0.52 62.19 62.35
CA MET A 1 1.57 61.17 62.15
C MET A 1 0.93 59.80 62.02
N ASN A 2 0.94 59.17 60.83
CA ASN A 2 0.56 57.76 60.64
C ASN A 2 1.44 57.05 59.58
N LYS A 3 2.66 57.54 59.32
CA LYS A 3 3.53 56.98 58.26
C LYS A 3 4.30 55.72 58.66
N ARG A 4 4.43 55.39 59.96
CA ARG A 4 5.28 54.27 60.40
C ARG A 4 4.62 52.89 60.27
N SER A 5 3.29 52.79 60.25
CA SER A 5 2.58 51.51 60.12
C SER A 5 2.36 51.08 58.66
N SER A 6 2.27 52.03 57.71
CA SER A 6 2.08 51.70 56.30
C SER A 6 3.37 51.16 55.65
N THR A 7 4.55 51.69 56.00
CA THR A 7 5.83 51.20 55.48
C THR A 7 6.14 49.76 55.91
N LYS A 8 5.78 49.37 57.15
CA LYS A 8 5.93 47.97 57.60
C LYS A 8 5.01 47.01 56.84
N LYS A 9 3.76 47.41 56.57
CA LYS A 9 2.80 46.62 55.79
C LYS A 9 3.20 46.49 54.32
N ALA A 10 3.74 47.57 53.73
CA ALA A 10 4.24 47.56 52.36
C ALA A 10 5.50 46.68 52.21
N LEU A 11 6.40 46.70 53.20
CA LEU A 11 7.59 45.84 53.22
C LEU A 11 7.21 44.36 53.35
N THR A 12 6.26 44.01 54.21
CA THR A 12 5.77 42.63 54.33
C THR A 12 5.05 42.16 53.06
N ALA A 13 4.32 43.03 52.37
CA ALA A 13 3.65 42.71 51.11
C ALA A 13 4.66 42.49 49.97
N SER A 14 5.73 43.29 49.91
CA SER A 14 6.80 43.12 48.93
C SER A 14 7.59 41.82 49.12
N ILE A 15 7.89 41.45 50.37
CA ILE A 15 8.55 40.17 50.69
C ILE A 15 7.64 38.98 50.32
N MET A 16 6.34 39.05 50.63
CA MET A 16 5.37 38.03 50.23
C MET A 16 5.23 37.92 48.72
N SER A 17 5.27 39.04 48.00
CA SER A 17 5.22 39.05 46.53
C SER A 17 6.46 38.43 45.91
N MET A 18 7.66 38.74 46.41
CA MET A 18 8.88 38.10 45.90
C MET A 18 8.91 36.61 46.20
N ALA A 19 8.47 36.19 47.39
CA ALA A 19 8.33 34.78 47.74
C ALA A 19 7.36 34.06 46.78
N LEU A 20 6.23 34.68 46.46
CA LEU A 20 5.26 34.14 45.50
C LEU A 20 5.84 34.05 44.08
N CYS A 21 6.57 35.07 43.62
CA CYS A 21 7.26 35.04 42.32
C CYS A 21 8.31 33.94 42.26
N THR A 22 9.08 33.71 43.33
CA THR A 22 10.04 32.59 43.39
C THR A 22 9.36 31.22 43.42
N VAL A 23 8.21 31.09 44.10
CA VAL A 23 7.42 29.84 44.10
C VAL A 23 6.85 29.55 42.70
N LEU A 24 6.37 30.58 41.99
CA LEU A 24 5.88 30.44 40.62
C LEU A 24 7.02 30.13 39.62
N LEU A 25 8.20 30.72 39.81
CA LEU A 25 9.38 30.46 38.98
C LEU A 25 9.92 29.04 39.15
N ILE A 26 9.89 28.51 40.39
CA ILE A 26 10.23 27.10 40.67
C ILE A 26 9.12 26.17 40.12
N GLY A 27 7.85 26.58 40.16
CA GLY A 27 6.75 25.79 39.59
C GLY A 27 6.76 25.69 38.06
N ALA A 28 7.20 26.74 37.35
CA ALA A 28 7.20 26.78 35.89
C ALA A 28 8.40 26.07 35.23
N THR A 29 9.43 25.70 36.00
CA THR A 29 10.66 25.08 35.48
C THR A 29 10.76 23.57 35.71
N PHE A 30 9.79 22.97 36.41
CA PHE A 30 9.69 21.52 36.63
C PHE A 30 8.64 20.80 35.76
N ALA A 31 7.96 21.50 34.84
CA ALA A 31 7.16 20.86 33.81
C ALA A 31 8.02 20.55 32.57
N TRP A 32 9.06 19.74 32.77
CA TRP A 32 9.71 19.03 31.67
C TRP A 32 8.91 17.76 31.44
N PHE A 33 8.36 17.63 30.25
CA PHE A 33 7.63 16.46 29.79
C PHE A 33 8.46 15.19 30.09
N THR A 34 7.97 14.38 31.00
CA THR A 34 8.36 12.97 31.05
C THR A 34 7.11 12.19 31.38
N ASP A 35 6.24 12.05 30.37
CA ASP A 35 5.38 10.88 30.31
C ASP A 35 6.28 9.70 29.96
N SER A 36 6.68 8.93 30.96
CA SER A 36 7.26 7.60 30.74
C SER A 36 6.13 6.60 30.81
N VAL A 37 5.61 6.19 29.66
CA VAL A 37 4.80 4.98 29.57
C VAL A 37 5.75 3.79 29.78
N ASN A 38 5.77 3.24 31.00
CA ASN A 38 6.39 1.94 31.22
C ASN A 38 5.53 0.89 30.51
N SER A 39 6.01 0.34 29.40
CA SER A 39 5.43 -0.90 28.88
C SER A 39 5.69 -2.02 29.90
N GLY A 40 4.62 -2.68 30.33
CA GLY A 40 4.75 -3.93 31.09
C GLY A 40 5.61 -4.92 30.31
N THR A 41 6.33 -5.79 31.02
CA THR A 41 7.20 -6.84 30.45
C THR A 41 6.62 -7.45 29.17
N ASN A 42 7.20 -7.10 28.02
CA ASN A 42 6.87 -7.71 26.74
C ASN A 42 7.46 -9.13 26.74
N LYS A 43 6.63 -10.15 27.00
CA LYS A 43 7.02 -11.53 26.71
C LYS A 43 7.00 -11.73 25.20
N ILE A 44 8.17 -11.78 24.59
CA ILE A 44 8.31 -12.30 23.23
C ILE A 44 8.39 -13.83 23.36
N GLN A 45 7.29 -14.51 23.05
CA GLN A 45 7.24 -15.96 22.98
C GLN A 45 7.26 -16.36 21.51
N ALA A 46 8.22 -17.19 21.12
CA ALA A 46 8.26 -17.74 19.77
C ALA A 46 7.01 -18.61 19.54
N GLY A 47 6.37 -18.43 18.37
CA GLY A 47 5.25 -19.27 17.97
C GLY A 47 5.69 -20.70 17.66
N ASN A 48 4.77 -21.64 17.83
CA ASN A 48 4.93 -23.07 17.60
C ASN A 48 4.20 -23.47 16.31
N LEU A 49 4.89 -24.11 15.36
CA LEU A 49 4.27 -24.82 14.23
C LEU A 49 4.09 -26.29 14.61
N ASP A 50 2.85 -26.74 14.78
CA ASP A 50 2.52 -28.11 15.18
C ASP A 50 1.30 -28.61 14.40
N VAL A 51 1.50 -29.65 13.59
CA VAL A 51 0.47 -30.23 12.72
C VAL A 51 0.22 -31.68 13.12
N ALA A 52 -1.04 -32.04 13.33
CA ALA A 52 -1.46 -33.41 13.55
C ALA A 52 -2.17 -33.94 12.30
N PHE A 53 -1.81 -35.16 11.90
CA PHE A 53 -2.44 -35.86 10.78
C PHE A 53 -2.99 -37.18 11.27
N GLU A 54 -4.31 -37.35 11.18
CA GLU A 54 -5.01 -38.49 11.77
C GLU A 54 -5.98 -39.10 10.76
N TYR A 55 -6.30 -40.38 10.94
CA TYR A 55 -7.29 -41.10 10.14
C TYR A 55 -8.35 -41.77 11.01
N SER A 56 -9.52 -42.02 10.42
CA SER A 56 -10.65 -42.71 11.02
C SER A 56 -11.35 -43.61 10.00
N LYS A 57 -11.58 -44.86 10.41
CA LYS A 57 -12.34 -45.87 9.64
C LYS A 57 -13.81 -45.98 10.09
N ASP A 58 -14.21 -45.26 11.13
CA ASP A 58 -15.51 -45.37 11.79
C ASP A 58 -16.32 -44.07 11.73
N GLY A 59 -16.16 -43.32 10.63
CA GLY A 59 -16.91 -42.10 10.39
C GLY A 59 -16.54 -40.95 11.32
N GLY A 60 -15.27 -40.86 11.71
CA GLY A 60 -14.75 -39.79 12.57
C GLY A 60 -15.03 -39.99 14.06
N THR A 61 -15.41 -41.19 14.50
CA THR A 61 -15.68 -41.48 15.92
C THR A 61 -14.38 -41.68 16.70
N ASN A 62 -13.43 -42.42 16.14
CA ASN A 62 -12.08 -42.61 16.69
C ASN A 62 -11.03 -42.16 15.67
N TRP A 63 -10.06 -41.36 16.13
CA TRP A 63 -8.95 -40.84 15.32
C TRP A 63 -7.64 -41.48 15.77
N THR A 64 -6.83 -41.90 14.80
CA THR A 64 -5.50 -42.48 15.02
C THR A 64 -4.48 -41.71 14.19
N GLU A 65 -3.29 -41.45 14.74
CA GLU A 65 -2.24 -40.71 14.04
C GLU A 65 -1.71 -41.48 12.81
N VAL A 66 -1.49 -40.75 11.71
CA VAL A 66 -0.81 -41.25 10.52
C VAL A 66 0.69 -41.01 10.69
N THR A 67 1.46 -42.09 10.71
CA THR A 67 2.93 -42.06 10.80
C THR A 67 3.53 -42.74 9.57
N LYS A 68 4.87 -42.67 9.43
CA LYS A 68 5.59 -43.39 8.37
C LYS A 68 5.39 -44.93 8.42
N ASP A 69 4.97 -45.46 9.56
CA ASP A 69 4.79 -46.89 9.80
C ASP A 69 3.30 -47.31 9.69
N THR A 70 2.40 -46.37 9.35
CA THR A 70 0.98 -46.66 9.11
C THR A 70 0.81 -47.36 7.77
N ASP A 71 0.56 -48.68 7.79
CA ASP A 71 0.41 -49.53 6.61
C ASP A 71 -1.04 -50.05 6.39
N ASP A 72 -1.99 -49.64 7.24
CA ASP A 72 -3.37 -50.11 7.22
C ASP A 72 -4.38 -48.95 7.14
N LEU A 73 -4.32 -48.13 6.08
CA LEU A 73 -5.36 -47.12 5.82
C LEU A 73 -6.63 -47.73 5.19
N PHE A 74 -6.48 -48.78 4.37
CA PHE A 74 -7.56 -49.41 3.59
C PHE A 74 -7.64 -50.93 3.78
N GLY A 75 -7.07 -51.46 4.86
CA GLY A 75 -6.91 -52.90 5.06
C GLY A 75 -5.55 -53.38 4.57
N LYS A 76 -4.87 -54.18 5.40
CA LYS A 76 -3.68 -54.94 4.99
C LYS A 76 -4.13 -56.11 4.10
N ASP A 77 -3.41 -56.35 3.01
CA ASP A 77 -3.66 -57.46 2.07
C ASP A 77 -5.02 -57.40 1.35
N THR A 78 -5.61 -56.22 1.20
CA THR A 78 -6.88 -56.02 0.48
C THR A 78 -6.75 -56.44 -0.99
N LEU A 79 -7.62 -57.36 -1.41
CA LEU A 79 -7.71 -57.80 -2.81
C LEU A 79 -8.60 -56.84 -3.59
N TRP A 80 -8.02 -56.21 -4.61
CA TRP A 80 -8.73 -55.29 -5.50
C TRP A 80 -9.35 -56.04 -6.67
N GLU A 81 -10.67 -55.96 -6.79
CA GLU A 81 -11.45 -56.47 -7.92
C GLU A 81 -12.38 -55.37 -8.47
N PRO A 82 -12.81 -55.45 -9.75
CA PRO A 82 -13.75 -54.49 -10.30
C PRO A 82 -15.00 -54.31 -9.42
N GLY A 83 -15.28 -53.06 -9.04
CA GLY A 83 -16.36 -52.69 -8.11
C GLY A 83 -15.97 -52.70 -6.63
N HIS A 84 -14.74 -53.07 -6.27
CA HIS A 84 -14.23 -52.93 -4.91
C HIS A 84 -14.00 -51.45 -4.57
N VAL A 85 -14.38 -51.07 -3.35
CA VAL A 85 -14.32 -49.69 -2.85
C VAL A 85 -13.85 -49.72 -1.40
N GLU A 86 -12.87 -48.89 -1.10
CA GLU A 86 -12.41 -48.60 0.24
C GLU A 86 -12.46 -47.08 0.49
N TYR A 87 -12.66 -46.69 1.74
CA TYR A 87 -12.63 -45.28 2.11
C TYR A 87 -12.10 -45.07 3.52
N VAL A 88 -11.50 -43.90 3.75
CA VAL A 88 -11.00 -43.49 5.05
C VAL A 88 -11.22 -41.99 5.24
N ASN A 89 -11.55 -41.58 6.46
CA ASN A 89 -11.63 -40.18 6.82
C ASN A 89 -10.26 -39.72 7.28
N LEU A 90 -9.77 -38.60 6.76
CA LEU A 90 -8.49 -38.00 7.10
C LEU A 90 -8.75 -36.64 7.75
N LYS A 91 -8.06 -36.36 8.85
CA LYS A 91 -8.14 -35.09 9.58
C LYS A 91 -6.75 -34.48 9.67
N VAL A 92 -6.65 -33.23 9.25
CA VAL A 92 -5.46 -32.39 9.45
C VAL A 92 -5.84 -31.32 10.47
N SER A 93 -5.06 -31.19 11.54
CA SER A 93 -5.29 -30.23 12.62
C SER A 93 -4.06 -29.38 12.87
N ASN A 94 -4.27 -28.08 13.14
CA ASN A 94 -3.23 -27.19 13.62
C ASN A 94 -3.28 -27.11 15.14
N LEU A 95 -2.32 -27.77 15.79
CA LEU A 95 -2.18 -27.76 17.26
C LEU A 95 -1.26 -26.62 17.73
N GLY A 96 -0.60 -25.94 16.77
CA GLY A 96 0.36 -24.88 17.00
C GLY A 96 -0.27 -23.50 17.20
N SER A 97 0.59 -22.54 17.53
CA SER A 97 0.23 -21.13 17.71
C SER A 97 0.51 -20.28 16.46
N LEU A 98 0.93 -20.90 15.35
CA LEU A 98 1.15 -20.27 14.06
C LEU A 98 0.15 -20.85 13.05
N ALA A 99 -0.38 -20.05 12.13
CA ALA A 99 -1.14 -20.63 11.03
C ALA A 99 -0.23 -21.39 10.10
N LEU A 100 -0.81 -22.39 9.46
CA LEU A 100 -0.08 -23.24 8.55
C LEU A 100 -0.81 -23.37 7.22
N LYS A 101 -0.04 -23.49 6.15
CA LYS A 101 -0.50 -24.04 4.89
C LYS A 101 0.04 -25.45 4.79
N TYR A 102 -0.85 -26.40 4.51
CA TYR A 102 -0.49 -27.78 4.27
C TYR A 102 -0.82 -28.20 2.84
N GLN A 103 -0.06 -29.17 2.34
CA GLN A 103 -0.34 -29.87 1.10
C GLN A 103 -0.58 -31.35 1.42
N LEU A 104 -1.77 -31.84 1.10
CA LEU A 104 -2.12 -33.26 1.18
C LEU A 104 -1.85 -33.92 -0.17
N GLY A 105 -1.04 -34.98 -0.16
CA GLY A 105 -0.68 -35.76 -1.33
C GLY A 105 -1.22 -37.19 -1.26
N ILE A 106 -1.51 -37.77 -2.42
CA ILE A 106 -1.83 -39.20 -2.58
C ILE A 106 -0.95 -39.76 -3.68
N ARG A 107 -0.36 -40.93 -3.44
CA ARG A 107 0.47 -41.63 -4.44
C ARG A 107 0.49 -43.14 -4.25
N ALA A 108 0.94 -43.86 -5.27
CA ALA A 108 1.49 -45.20 -5.10
C ALA A 108 2.84 -45.07 -4.36
N ALA A 109 2.91 -45.56 -3.13
CA ALA A 109 4.13 -45.55 -2.34
C ALA A 109 5.15 -46.58 -2.87
N ASN A 110 4.67 -47.79 -3.13
CA ASN A 110 5.37 -48.86 -3.85
C ASN A 110 4.39 -49.58 -4.77
N GLU A 111 4.91 -50.20 -5.82
CA GLU A 111 4.08 -50.97 -6.74
C GLU A 111 4.86 -52.12 -7.37
N THR A 112 4.22 -53.29 -7.43
CA THR A 112 4.68 -54.48 -8.14
C THR A 112 3.86 -54.64 -9.42
N THR A 113 4.54 -54.73 -10.55
CA THR A 113 3.92 -54.97 -11.86
C THR A 113 3.43 -56.43 -11.96
N GLY A 114 2.24 -56.61 -12.51
CA GLY A 114 1.68 -57.92 -12.85
C GLY A 114 1.63 -58.13 -14.35
N THR A 115 1.44 -59.38 -14.78
CA THR A 115 1.22 -59.73 -16.18
C THR A 115 -0.21 -60.23 -16.35
N ASN A 116 -0.97 -59.63 -17.27
CA ASN A 116 -2.35 -60.05 -17.52
C ASN A 116 -2.45 -61.30 -18.42
N ILE A 117 -3.66 -61.80 -18.61
CA ILE A 117 -3.91 -63.03 -19.40
C ILE A 117 -3.45 -62.94 -20.87
N ASN A 118 -3.26 -61.72 -21.39
CA ASN A 118 -2.78 -61.45 -22.75
C ASN A 118 -1.25 -61.21 -22.82
N ASP A 119 -0.52 -61.57 -21.75
CA ASP A 119 0.93 -61.38 -21.63
C ASP A 119 1.38 -59.91 -21.69
N VAL A 120 0.53 -58.98 -21.24
CA VAL A 120 0.84 -57.54 -21.12
C VAL A 120 1.10 -57.18 -19.66
N GLU A 121 2.18 -56.45 -19.41
CA GLU A 121 2.50 -55.89 -18.09
C GLU A 121 1.54 -54.77 -17.71
N PHE A 122 1.10 -54.76 -16.45
CA PHE A 122 0.19 -53.75 -15.94
C PHE A 122 0.43 -53.45 -14.46
N LYS A 123 -0.11 -52.31 -14.04
CA LYS A 123 0.04 -51.72 -12.71
C LYS A 123 -1.33 -51.43 -12.13
N LEU A 124 -1.55 -51.74 -10.86
CA LEU A 124 -2.84 -51.49 -10.21
C LEU A 124 -3.16 -49.99 -10.15
N SER A 125 -2.14 -49.12 -10.12
CA SER A 125 -2.30 -47.67 -10.09
C SER A 125 -3.02 -47.10 -11.32
N ASP A 126 -3.02 -47.84 -12.44
CA ASP A 126 -3.69 -47.44 -13.67
C ASP A 126 -5.18 -47.79 -13.69
N TYR A 127 -5.61 -48.69 -12.79
CA TYR A 127 -6.98 -49.19 -12.73
C TYR A 127 -7.71 -48.84 -11.43
N ILE A 128 -6.98 -48.52 -10.36
CA ILE A 128 -7.55 -47.98 -9.12
C ILE A 128 -7.65 -46.47 -9.26
N LYS A 129 -8.85 -45.96 -9.01
CA LYS A 129 -9.15 -44.54 -8.93
C LYS A 129 -9.25 -44.08 -7.49
N PHE A 130 -9.01 -42.80 -7.27
CA PHE A 130 -9.28 -42.15 -6.00
C PHE A 130 -10.02 -40.84 -6.19
N ALA A 131 -10.65 -40.37 -5.11
CA ALA A 131 -11.24 -39.06 -4.99
C ALA A 131 -11.16 -38.55 -3.55
N ILE A 132 -11.10 -37.22 -3.40
CA ILE A 132 -11.17 -36.54 -2.11
C ILE A 132 -12.50 -35.82 -2.02
N VAL A 133 -13.32 -36.20 -1.04
CA VAL A 133 -14.63 -35.59 -0.79
C VAL A 133 -14.57 -34.79 0.51
N ASP A 134 -15.10 -33.57 0.49
CA ASP A 134 -15.09 -32.71 1.67
C ASP A 134 -15.95 -33.27 2.82
N GLY A 135 -15.40 -33.19 4.03
CA GLY A 135 -16.05 -33.62 5.26
C GLY A 135 -16.03 -35.13 5.50
N THR A 136 -16.62 -35.53 6.62
CA THR A 136 -16.75 -36.93 7.02
C THR A 136 -17.86 -37.62 6.23
N LYS A 137 -17.54 -38.76 5.61
CA LYS A 137 -18.51 -39.64 4.95
C LYS A 137 -18.42 -41.05 5.51
N THR A 138 -19.55 -41.74 5.45
CA THR A 138 -19.68 -43.15 5.81
C THR A 138 -20.53 -43.85 4.77
N TYR A 139 -20.13 -45.06 4.41
CA TYR A 139 -20.82 -45.87 3.42
C TYR A 139 -21.09 -47.25 4.02
N SER A 140 -22.29 -47.79 3.78
CA SER A 140 -22.61 -49.15 4.20
C SER A 140 -21.78 -50.16 3.41
N ALA A 141 -21.34 -51.25 4.05
CA ALA A 141 -20.56 -52.32 3.40
C ALA A 141 -21.31 -53.13 2.32
N ASN A 142 -22.54 -52.74 1.98
CA ASN A 142 -23.35 -53.39 0.96
C ASN A 142 -23.23 -52.67 -0.40
N ASP A 143 -23.84 -53.25 -1.43
CA ASP A 143 -23.79 -52.72 -2.80
C ASP A 143 -24.29 -51.27 -2.92
N THR A 144 -25.30 -50.89 -2.15
CA THR A 144 -25.84 -49.53 -2.11
C THR A 144 -24.78 -48.53 -1.61
N GLY A 145 -24.05 -48.85 -0.55
CA GLY A 145 -23.02 -47.97 -0.02
C GLY A 145 -21.82 -47.83 -0.96
N ARG A 146 -21.38 -48.93 -1.58
CA ARG A 146 -20.32 -48.89 -2.60
C ARG A 146 -20.70 -47.98 -3.77
N LYS A 147 -21.92 -48.12 -4.31
CA LYS A 147 -22.40 -47.28 -5.42
C LYS A 147 -22.49 -45.81 -5.03
N GLN A 148 -22.89 -45.51 -3.79
CA GLN A 148 -22.90 -44.14 -3.30
C GLN A 148 -21.49 -43.56 -3.18
N ALA A 149 -20.51 -44.32 -2.68
CA ALA A 149 -19.12 -43.88 -2.60
C ALA A 149 -18.53 -43.59 -3.99
N VAL A 150 -18.80 -44.45 -4.98
CA VAL A 150 -18.38 -44.22 -6.37
C VAL A 150 -19.08 -43.00 -6.99
N ALA A 151 -20.37 -42.79 -6.69
CA ALA A 151 -21.10 -41.62 -7.17
C ALA A 151 -20.52 -40.32 -6.59
N ASP A 152 -20.25 -40.28 -5.29
CA ASP A 152 -19.62 -39.13 -4.62
C ASP A 152 -18.22 -38.86 -5.18
N ALA A 153 -17.41 -39.92 -5.35
CA ALA A 153 -16.08 -39.84 -5.95
C ALA A 153 -16.11 -39.30 -7.40
N THR A 154 -17.11 -39.73 -8.18
CA THR A 154 -17.27 -39.26 -9.56
C THR A 154 -17.74 -37.81 -9.63
N ALA A 155 -18.61 -37.40 -8.70
CA ALA A 155 -19.14 -36.03 -8.64
C ALA A 155 -18.08 -34.99 -8.29
N THR A 156 -17.13 -35.33 -7.41
CA THR A 156 -16.00 -34.43 -7.06
C THR A 156 -14.85 -34.47 -8.09
N GLY A 157 -14.81 -35.52 -8.91
CA GLY A 157 -13.75 -35.78 -9.87
C GLY A 157 -12.78 -36.83 -9.34
N SER A 158 -12.72 -37.98 -10.01
CA SER A 158 -11.83 -39.08 -9.65
C SER A 158 -10.68 -39.23 -10.64
N PHE A 159 -9.50 -39.57 -10.12
CA PHE A 159 -8.26 -39.71 -10.89
C PHE A 159 -7.66 -41.09 -10.68
N ASN A 160 -6.90 -41.58 -11.66
CA ASN A 160 -6.10 -42.80 -11.46
C ASN A 160 -5.00 -42.53 -10.44
N ILE A 161 -4.68 -43.52 -9.61
CA ILE A 161 -3.58 -43.41 -8.62
C ILE A 161 -2.25 -43.08 -9.31
N SER A 162 -2.03 -43.54 -10.55
CA SER A 162 -0.81 -43.25 -11.32
C SER A 162 -0.62 -41.76 -11.63
N SER A 163 -1.68 -40.96 -11.62
CA SER A 163 -1.60 -39.51 -11.80
C SER A 163 -1.10 -38.77 -10.55
N GLY A 164 -1.23 -39.38 -9.36
CA GLY A 164 -1.01 -38.73 -8.08
C GLY A 164 -2.00 -37.59 -7.78
N TYR A 165 -1.94 -37.07 -6.56
CA TYR A 165 -2.76 -35.95 -6.10
C TYR A 165 -1.96 -35.01 -5.23
N LYS A 166 -2.25 -33.71 -5.32
CA LYS A 166 -1.82 -32.70 -4.36
C LYS A 166 -2.94 -31.67 -4.22
N SER A 167 -3.40 -31.44 -2.99
CA SER A 167 -4.25 -30.30 -2.67
C SER A 167 -3.62 -29.48 -1.57
N GLU A 168 -3.77 -28.16 -1.68
CA GLU A 168 -3.28 -27.23 -0.68
C GLU A 168 -4.45 -26.64 0.09
N ASN A 169 -4.28 -26.46 1.40
CA ASN A 169 -5.25 -25.78 2.25
C ASN A 169 -4.55 -25.07 3.42
N THR A 170 -5.27 -24.16 4.08
CA THR A 170 -4.74 -23.34 5.18
C THR A 170 -5.55 -23.60 6.45
N LEU A 171 -4.85 -23.77 7.58
CA LEU A 171 -5.45 -23.86 8.92
C LEU A 171 -4.96 -22.70 9.79
N LEU A 172 -5.90 -22.09 10.51
CA LEU A 172 -5.64 -20.99 11.43
C LEU A 172 -5.00 -21.51 12.74
N PRO A 173 -4.37 -20.63 13.54
CA PRO A 173 -3.75 -21.01 14.80
C PRO A 173 -4.79 -21.44 15.81
N LYS A 174 -4.38 -22.29 16.75
CA LYS A 174 -5.15 -22.57 17.96
C LYS A 174 -5.39 -21.27 18.74
N LYS A 175 -6.65 -20.85 18.87
CA LYS A 175 -7.04 -19.67 19.66
C LYS A 175 -7.09 -20.01 21.15
N ASP A 176 -6.67 -19.08 22.00
CA ASP A 176 -6.57 -19.31 23.45
C ASP A 176 -7.96 -19.62 24.04
N GLY A 177 -8.13 -20.86 24.55
CA GLY A 177 -9.42 -21.37 25.04
C GLY A 177 -10.42 -21.88 23.98
N ALA A 178 -10.03 -21.97 22.70
CA ALA A 178 -10.87 -22.50 21.61
C ALA A 178 -10.41 -23.90 21.16
N THR A 179 -11.29 -24.58 20.41
CA THR A 179 -10.99 -25.82 19.69
C THR A 179 -9.98 -25.57 18.58
N ASP A 180 -9.09 -26.54 18.33
CA ASP A 180 -8.08 -26.51 17.26
C ASP A 180 -8.75 -26.22 15.90
N ASP A 181 -8.05 -25.61 14.94
CA ASP A 181 -8.58 -25.51 13.58
C ASP A 181 -8.25 -26.80 12.81
N TRP A 182 -9.23 -27.37 12.12
CA TRP A 182 -9.08 -28.64 11.43
C TRP A 182 -9.86 -28.70 10.13
N THR A 183 -9.33 -29.48 9.19
CA THR A 183 -10.06 -29.91 8.00
C THR A 183 -10.20 -31.42 8.02
N ILE A 184 -11.40 -31.90 7.72
CA ILE A 184 -11.68 -33.32 7.53
C ILE A 184 -12.08 -33.54 6.08
N VAL A 185 -11.49 -34.56 5.47
CA VAL A 185 -11.85 -35.05 4.14
C VAL A 185 -12.03 -36.56 4.16
N THR A 186 -12.82 -37.08 3.23
CA THR A 186 -12.92 -38.51 2.97
C THR A 186 -12.13 -38.86 1.71
N LEU A 187 -11.14 -39.74 1.85
CA LEU A 187 -10.45 -40.36 0.72
C LEU A 187 -11.17 -41.65 0.34
N ILE A 188 -11.64 -41.71 -0.91
CA ILE A 188 -12.28 -42.88 -1.48
C ILE A 188 -11.33 -43.46 -2.53
N ALA A 189 -11.03 -44.75 -2.45
CA ALA A 189 -10.27 -45.51 -3.44
C ALA A 189 -11.16 -46.64 -3.99
N TYR A 190 -11.24 -46.76 -5.32
CA TYR A 190 -12.10 -47.76 -5.96
C TYR A 190 -11.54 -48.27 -7.27
N MET A 191 -11.82 -49.54 -7.58
CA MET A 191 -11.60 -50.09 -8.91
C MET A 191 -12.92 -50.04 -9.68
N PRO A 192 -13.03 -49.31 -10.80
CA PRO A 192 -14.29 -49.19 -11.52
C PRO A 192 -14.83 -50.54 -12.02
N GLU A 193 -16.16 -50.73 -12.01
CA GLU A 193 -16.79 -51.99 -12.45
C GLU A 193 -16.54 -52.31 -13.93
N GLN A 194 -16.29 -51.28 -14.75
CA GLN A 194 -16.00 -51.45 -16.17
C GLN A 194 -14.57 -51.89 -16.47
N VAL A 195 -13.69 -52.02 -15.47
CA VAL A 195 -12.34 -52.54 -15.71
C VAL A 195 -12.45 -54.00 -16.11
N GLY A 196 -11.95 -54.31 -17.31
CA GLY A 196 -12.03 -55.63 -17.91
C GLY A 196 -10.85 -56.53 -17.57
N ASN A 197 -10.69 -57.58 -18.38
CA ASN A 197 -9.64 -58.59 -18.23
C ASN A 197 -8.21 -58.03 -18.36
N GLU A 198 -8.04 -56.79 -18.83
CA GLU A 198 -6.75 -56.10 -18.87
C GLU A 198 -6.10 -55.94 -17.49
N ALA A 199 -6.89 -55.92 -16.41
CA ALA A 199 -6.40 -55.87 -15.02
C ALA A 199 -6.45 -57.24 -14.30
N ASN A 200 -6.77 -58.32 -15.01
CA ASN A 200 -6.79 -59.67 -14.46
C ASN A 200 -5.44 -60.36 -14.66
N TYR A 201 -4.71 -60.62 -13.57
CA TYR A 201 -3.38 -61.21 -13.64
C TYR A 201 -3.43 -62.70 -14.01
N LYS A 202 -2.40 -63.17 -14.70
CA LYS A 202 -2.29 -64.56 -15.17
C LYS A 202 -1.84 -65.47 -14.04
N GLU A 203 -2.61 -66.52 -13.73
CA GLU A 203 -2.26 -67.50 -12.71
C GLU A 203 -0.87 -68.12 -12.99
N GLY A 204 -0.04 -68.25 -11.96
CA GLY A 204 1.35 -68.70 -12.09
C GLY A 204 2.37 -67.60 -12.45
N THR A 205 1.94 -66.33 -12.57
CA THR A 205 2.85 -65.18 -12.72
C THR A 205 2.89 -64.32 -11.45
N GLN A 206 3.77 -63.31 -11.40
CA GLN A 206 3.85 -62.36 -10.29
C GLN A 206 2.52 -61.60 -10.18
N ALA A 207 1.86 -61.68 -9.03
CA ALA A 207 0.66 -60.90 -8.77
C ALA A 207 1.04 -59.41 -8.63
N PRO A 208 0.24 -58.49 -9.21
CA PRO A 208 0.44 -57.07 -9.01
C PRO A 208 0.07 -56.69 -7.57
N ALA A 209 0.79 -55.72 -7.01
CA ALA A 209 0.55 -55.23 -5.65
C ALA A 209 0.82 -53.73 -5.60
N ILE A 210 0.12 -53.00 -4.73
CA ILE A 210 0.28 -51.55 -4.58
C ILE A 210 0.15 -51.15 -3.12
N ASP A 211 1.10 -50.34 -2.66
CA ASP A 211 1.01 -49.66 -1.38
C ASP A 211 0.47 -48.25 -1.62
N LEU A 212 -0.70 -47.92 -1.08
CA LEU A 212 -1.27 -46.57 -1.19
C LEU A 212 -0.71 -45.66 -0.10
N GLY A 213 -0.06 -44.57 -0.50
CA GLY A 213 0.54 -43.60 0.40
C GLY A 213 -0.23 -42.29 0.43
N VAL A 214 -0.32 -41.70 1.63
CA VAL A 214 -0.73 -40.31 1.85
C VAL A 214 0.47 -39.52 2.36
N GLU A 215 0.60 -38.27 1.92
CA GLU A 215 1.68 -37.37 2.32
C GLU A 215 1.12 -36.05 2.83
N LEU A 216 1.69 -35.52 3.90
CA LEU A 216 1.35 -34.20 4.40
C LEU A 216 2.62 -33.38 4.58
N THR A 217 2.70 -32.23 3.91
CA THR A 217 3.75 -31.24 4.15
C THR A 217 3.12 -29.94 4.61
N ALA A 218 3.57 -29.39 5.74
CA ALA A 218 3.06 -28.13 6.28
C ALA A 218 4.19 -27.10 6.41
N THR A 219 3.86 -25.84 6.15
CA THR A 219 4.75 -24.68 6.34
C THR A 219 3.97 -23.57 7.02
N GLN A 220 4.65 -22.70 7.77
CA GLN A 220 3.99 -21.53 8.34
C GLN A 220 3.45 -20.64 7.21
N VAL A 221 2.29 -20.04 7.44
CA VAL A 221 1.83 -18.89 6.64
C VAL A 221 1.74 -17.66 7.51
N PRO A 222 1.98 -16.46 6.94
CA PRO A 222 1.66 -15.23 7.63
C PRO A 222 0.17 -15.22 7.98
N HIS A 223 -0.14 -15.23 9.28
CA HIS A 223 -1.49 -15.11 9.80
C HIS A 223 -1.36 -14.56 11.21
N GLU A 224 -1.78 -13.31 11.40
CA GLU A 224 -1.65 -12.62 12.67
C GLU A 224 -3.05 -12.27 13.20
N SER A 225 -3.32 -12.71 14.43
CA SER A 225 -4.38 -12.16 15.26
C SER A 225 -3.72 -11.74 16.56
N ASP A 226 -3.51 -10.44 16.73
CA ASP A 226 -3.11 -9.86 18.01
C ASP A 226 -4.31 -9.17 18.68
N SER A 227 -4.07 -8.51 19.81
CA SER A 227 -5.11 -7.81 20.57
C SER A 227 -5.65 -6.55 19.87
N PHE A 228 -5.17 -6.21 18.66
CA PHE A 228 -5.54 -5.02 17.90
C PHE A 228 -6.39 -5.32 16.64
N GLY A 229 -6.64 -6.57 16.26
CA GLY A 229 -7.56 -6.94 15.18
C GLY A 229 -6.97 -7.91 14.14
N THR A 230 -7.71 -8.17 13.06
CA THR A 230 -7.37 -9.12 11.96
C THR A 230 -6.77 -8.44 10.73
N ASP A 231 -6.53 -7.13 10.77
CA ASP A 231 -6.48 -6.30 9.56
C ASP A 231 -5.04 -5.96 9.15
N TYR A 232 -4.08 -6.85 9.42
CA TYR A 232 -2.68 -6.62 9.03
C TYR A 232 -2.51 -6.58 7.50
N ASP A 233 -3.31 -7.36 6.78
CA ASP A 233 -3.29 -7.40 5.30
C ASP A 233 -3.98 -6.20 4.64
N GLU A 234 -4.71 -5.36 5.39
CA GLU A 234 -5.16 -4.05 4.86
C GLU A 234 -3.98 -3.10 4.58
N LYS A 235 -2.76 -3.49 5.00
CA LYS A 235 -1.51 -2.77 4.73
C LYS A 235 -0.58 -3.48 3.75
N ALA A 236 -1.03 -4.52 3.05
CA ALA A 236 -0.28 -5.11 1.94
C ALA A 236 -0.53 -4.31 0.65
N PHE A 237 0.54 -3.95 -0.07
CA PHE A 237 0.41 -3.34 -1.37
C PHE A 237 -0.09 -4.38 -2.39
N ALA A 238 -1.15 -4.06 -3.13
CA ALA A 238 -1.54 -4.79 -4.32
C ALA A 238 -0.53 -4.49 -5.44
N ASP A 239 0.26 -5.48 -5.85
CA ASP A 239 1.15 -5.36 -7.01
C ASP A 239 0.31 -5.30 -8.30
N VAL A 240 0.50 -4.27 -9.10
CA VAL A 240 -0.18 -4.06 -10.39
C VAL A 240 0.83 -3.91 -11.52
N SER A 241 0.59 -4.62 -12.61
CA SER A 241 1.50 -4.72 -13.76
C SER A 241 0.85 -4.32 -15.09
N THR A 242 -0.48 -4.21 -15.12
CA THR A 242 -1.22 -3.89 -16.35
C THR A 242 -2.14 -2.66 -16.19
N PRO A 243 -2.50 -1.99 -17.30
CA PRO A 243 -3.49 -0.91 -17.30
C PRO A 243 -4.81 -1.24 -16.61
N ASP A 244 -5.34 -2.46 -16.85
CA ASP A 244 -6.63 -2.89 -16.32
C ASP A 244 -6.54 -3.13 -14.81
N GLU A 245 -5.49 -3.82 -14.34
CA GLU A 245 -5.22 -4.02 -12.90
C GLU A 245 -5.11 -2.68 -12.16
N LEU A 246 -4.37 -1.72 -12.72
CA LEU A 246 -4.20 -0.39 -12.11
C LEU A 246 -5.53 0.38 -12.06
N SER A 247 -6.33 0.32 -13.12
CA SER A 247 -7.64 0.99 -13.18
C SER A 247 -8.63 0.40 -12.18
N GLU A 248 -8.66 -0.93 -12.05
CA GLU A 248 -9.45 -1.61 -11.03
C GLU A 248 -8.99 -1.28 -9.61
N ALA A 249 -7.67 -1.27 -9.38
CA ALA A 249 -7.10 -0.92 -8.08
C ALA A 249 -7.42 0.52 -7.70
N ALA A 250 -7.31 1.48 -8.63
CA ALA A 250 -7.64 2.88 -8.39
C ALA A 250 -9.12 3.07 -8.02
N ALA A 251 -10.04 2.31 -8.63
CA ALA A 251 -11.46 2.33 -8.26
C ALA A 251 -11.72 1.74 -6.86
N LYS A 252 -10.94 0.72 -6.46
CA LYS A 252 -11.05 0.06 -5.15
C LYS A 252 -10.42 0.87 -4.02
N GLY A 253 -9.35 1.63 -4.29
CA GLY A 253 -8.52 2.32 -3.30
C GLY A 253 -7.55 1.39 -2.59
N GLY A 254 -7.01 1.83 -1.45
CA GLY A 254 -6.06 1.06 -0.64
C GLY A 254 -4.60 1.24 -1.06
N LEU A 255 -3.75 0.25 -0.75
CA LEU A 255 -2.32 0.31 -1.06
C LEU A 255 -2.03 -0.38 -2.39
N ILE A 256 -1.41 0.33 -3.32
CA ILE A 256 -1.23 -0.08 -4.71
C ILE A 256 0.22 0.17 -5.09
N LYS A 257 0.89 -0.83 -5.68
CA LYS A 257 2.31 -0.77 -6.02
C LYS A 257 2.51 -1.17 -7.47
N LEU A 258 3.21 -0.32 -8.23
CA LEU A 258 3.56 -0.66 -9.60
C LEU A 258 4.67 -1.72 -9.61
N SER A 259 4.44 -2.84 -10.29
CA SER A 259 5.45 -3.90 -10.49
C SER A 259 6.07 -3.87 -11.89
N SER A 260 5.54 -3.03 -12.79
CA SER A 260 6.09 -2.73 -14.11
C SER A 260 5.68 -1.33 -14.59
N ASP A 261 6.33 -0.85 -15.65
CA ASP A 261 5.89 0.33 -16.39
C ASP A 261 4.47 0.13 -16.95
N ILE A 262 3.63 1.16 -16.86
CA ILE A 262 2.23 1.13 -17.33
C ILE A 262 1.93 2.35 -18.20
N THR A 263 1.23 2.13 -19.31
CA THR A 263 0.71 3.21 -20.18
C THR A 263 -0.80 3.12 -20.26
N LEU A 264 -1.48 4.20 -19.88
CA LEU A 264 -2.92 4.39 -19.97
C LEU A 264 -3.26 5.29 -21.15
N THR A 265 -4.29 4.94 -21.91
CA THR A 265 -4.80 5.77 -23.02
C THR A 265 -5.87 6.76 -22.57
N ASP A 266 -6.49 6.53 -21.41
CA ASP A 266 -7.53 7.39 -20.89
C ASP A 266 -6.99 8.74 -20.41
N GLN A 267 -7.80 9.79 -20.52
CA GLN A 267 -7.45 11.14 -20.08
C GLN A 267 -7.12 11.22 -18.58
N SER A 268 -7.66 10.30 -17.77
CA SER A 268 -7.44 10.29 -16.34
C SER A 268 -7.52 8.89 -15.71
N LEU A 269 -6.59 8.59 -14.82
CA LEU A 269 -6.70 7.53 -13.83
C LEU A 269 -7.34 8.11 -12.56
N GLU A 270 -8.57 7.70 -12.22
CA GLU A 270 -9.33 8.29 -11.11
C GLU A 270 -9.37 7.38 -9.88
N PHE A 271 -8.98 7.94 -8.73
CA PHE A 271 -9.06 7.29 -7.42
C PHE A 271 -10.34 7.70 -6.71
N ALA A 272 -11.30 6.77 -6.67
CA ALA A 272 -12.63 6.98 -6.09
C ALA A 272 -12.68 6.78 -4.56
N LYS A 273 -11.60 6.26 -3.98
CA LYS A 273 -11.40 6.10 -2.54
C LYS A 273 -9.98 6.48 -2.15
N ASP A 274 -9.73 6.58 -0.85
CA ASP A 274 -8.39 6.82 -0.32
C ASP A 274 -7.42 5.75 -0.80
N ALA A 275 -6.24 6.17 -1.24
CA ALA A 275 -5.26 5.26 -1.81
C ALA A 275 -3.82 5.73 -1.58
N VAL A 276 -2.91 4.76 -1.59
CA VAL A 276 -1.47 4.97 -1.66
C VAL A 276 -0.97 4.30 -2.92
N LEU A 277 -0.42 5.08 -3.85
CA LEU A 277 0.25 4.61 -5.06
C LEU A 277 1.77 4.65 -4.84
N ASP A 278 2.39 3.48 -4.69
CA ASP A 278 3.83 3.32 -4.71
C ASP A 278 4.32 3.14 -6.15
N MET A 279 5.07 4.14 -6.62
CA MET A 279 5.58 4.17 -7.98
C MET A 279 6.71 3.16 -8.18
N ASN A 280 7.39 2.72 -7.11
CA ASN A 280 8.32 1.61 -7.08
C ASN A 280 9.35 1.58 -8.25
N GLY A 281 9.88 2.74 -8.59
CA GLY A 281 10.87 2.93 -9.66
C GLY A 281 10.31 2.86 -11.09
N GLN A 282 9.01 2.61 -11.25
CA GLN A 282 8.36 2.42 -12.54
C GLN A 282 7.92 3.75 -13.19
N THR A 283 7.59 3.66 -14.47
CA THR A 283 7.02 4.72 -15.28
C THR A 283 5.53 4.50 -15.46
N LEU A 284 4.72 5.48 -15.05
CA LEU A 284 3.30 5.56 -15.37
C LEU A 284 3.08 6.66 -16.40
N ILE A 285 2.52 6.31 -17.56
CA ILE A 285 2.16 7.26 -18.62
C ILE A 285 0.64 7.36 -18.70
N VAL A 286 0.08 8.57 -18.60
CA VAL A 286 -1.37 8.80 -18.72
C VAL A 286 -1.64 9.69 -19.93
N ASN A 287 -2.38 9.15 -20.90
CA ASN A 287 -2.70 9.78 -22.18
C ASN A 287 -1.49 10.49 -22.82
N GLY A 288 -0.39 9.74 -23.04
CA GLY A 288 0.84 10.29 -23.64
C GLY A 288 1.57 11.36 -22.82
N GLY A 289 1.16 11.62 -21.57
CA GLY A 289 1.69 12.70 -20.72
C GLY A 289 0.76 13.92 -20.62
N GLU A 290 -0.34 13.93 -21.37
CA GLU A 290 -1.35 15.01 -21.34
C GLU A 290 -2.46 14.74 -20.31
N GLY A 291 -2.56 13.49 -19.84
CA GLY A 291 -3.54 13.02 -18.87
C GLY A 291 -3.15 13.28 -17.42
N SER A 292 -4.00 12.79 -16.50
CA SER A 292 -3.80 13.01 -15.06
C SER A 292 -4.07 11.78 -14.20
N VAL A 293 -3.32 11.66 -13.10
CA VAL A 293 -3.64 10.81 -11.97
C VAL A 293 -4.41 11.65 -10.97
N LYS A 294 -5.68 11.29 -10.74
CA LYS A 294 -6.67 12.17 -10.12
C LYS A 294 -7.24 11.58 -8.83
N SER A 295 -7.18 12.37 -7.76
CA SER A 295 -7.93 12.10 -6.53
C SER A 295 -9.34 12.67 -6.66
N GLN A 296 -10.37 11.83 -6.54
CA GLN A 296 -11.76 12.30 -6.54
C GLN A 296 -12.10 13.03 -5.23
N LYS A 297 -13.20 13.80 -5.25
CA LYS A 297 -13.63 14.65 -4.13
C LYS A 297 -13.80 13.84 -2.84
N GLY A 298 -13.33 14.39 -1.73
CA GLY A 298 -13.45 13.75 -0.42
C GLY A 298 -12.50 12.59 -0.19
N THR A 299 -11.56 12.34 -1.11
CA THR A 299 -10.53 11.31 -0.96
C THR A 299 -9.14 11.91 -0.78
N THR A 300 -8.21 11.08 -0.33
CA THR A 300 -6.78 11.35 -0.25
C THR A 300 -6.01 10.36 -1.12
N LEU A 301 -5.24 10.88 -2.06
CA LEU A 301 -4.25 10.11 -2.80
C LEU A 301 -2.85 10.43 -2.30
N VAL A 302 -2.17 9.40 -1.78
CA VAL A 302 -0.74 9.46 -1.48
C VAL A 302 0.03 8.85 -2.63
N VAL A 303 0.99 9.58 -3.20
CA VAL A 303 1.95 9.04 -4.18
C VAL A 303 3.31 8.95 -3.51
N LYS A 304 3.96 7.79 -3.54
CA LYS A 304 5.23 7.58 -2.85
C LYS A 304 6.25 6.80 -3.67
N GLY A 305 7.48 6.75 -3.15
CA GLY A 305 8.59 6.01 -3.74
C GLY A 305 9.33 6.83 -4.80
N ASN A 306 10.13 6.15 -5.61
CA ASN A 306 10.80 6.68 -6.79
C ASN A 306 10.04 6.26 -8.07
N GLY A 307 10.35 6.87 -9.21
CA GLY A 307 9.70 6.53 -10.49
C GLY A 307 9.33 7.78 -11.30
N THR A 308 8.73 7.58 -12.47
CA THR A 308 8.34 8.67 -13.36
C THR A 308 6.84 8.66 -13.64
N LEU A 309 6.15 9.75 -13.34
CA LEU A 309 4.81 10.01 -13.86
C LEU A 309 4.92 10.90 -15.10
N LYS A 310 4.52 10.37 -16.27
CA LYS A 310 4.24 11.18 -17.45
C LYS A 310 2.76 11.54 -17.47
N GLY A 311 2.45 12.74 -17.03
CA GLY A 311 1.10 13.22 -16.74
C GLY A 311 1.11 14.25 -15.62
N ALA A 312 -0.06 14.60 -15.11
CA ALA A 312 -0.22 15.51 -13.97
C ALA A 312 -0.84 14.82 -12.75
N LEU A 313 -0.55 15.31 -11.55
CA LEU A 313 -1.31 15.00 -10.34
C LEU A 313 -2.48 15.99 -10.21
N TYR A 314 -3.69 15.50 -9.99
CA TYR A 314 -4.90 16.32 -9.97
C TYR A 314 -5.76 16.08 -8.72
N ALA A 315 -5.86 17.06 -7.83
CA ALA A 315 -6.76 17.03 -6.69
C ALA A 315 -8.09 17.70 -7.07
N ASP A 316 -9.15 16.90 -7.22
CA ASP A 316 -10.50 17.39 -7.53
C ASP A 316 -11.16 18.09 -6.32
N GLY A 317 -12.19 18.88 -6.58
CA GLY A 317 -12.93 19.62 -5.56
C GLY A 317 -14.27 20.16 -6.05
N LYS A 318 -15.19 20.40 -5.11
CA LYS A 318 -16.44 21.15 -5.34
C LYS A 318 -16.91 21.77 -4.03
N TRP A 319 -17.18 23.08 -4.03
CA TRP A 319 -17.86 23.85 -2.97
C TRP A 319 -17.79 23.24 -1.55
N GLY A 320 -16.63 23.38 -0.90
CA GLY A 320 -16.42 22.95 0.49
C GLY A 320 -16.00 21.48 0.67
N THR A 321 -15.94 20.68 -0.39
CA THR A 321 -15.44 19.29 -0.36
C THR A 321 -14.35 19.11 -1.43
N GLY A 322 -13.09 19.26 -1.04
CA GLY A 322 -11.93 18.96 -1.87
C GLY A 322 -11.31 17.60 -1.56
N SER A 323 -10.42 17.17 -2.43
CA SER A 323 -9.55 16.01 -2.21
C SER A 323 -8.15 16.44 -1.77
N ASN A 324 -7.36 15.49 -1.29
CA ASN A 324 -5.98 15.74 -0.91
C ASN A 324 -5.03 14.96 -1.81
N ILE A 325 -3.94 15.60 -2.21
CA ILE A 325 -2.78 14.92 -2.79
C ILE A 325 -1.60 15.09 -1.87
N ILE A 326 -0.98 13.98 -1.51
CA ILE A 326 0.26 13.95 -0.73
C ILE A 326 1.31 13.22 -1.55
N VAL A 327 2.45 13.85 -1.80
CA VAL A 327 3.58 13.22 -2.48
C VAL A 327 4.71 13.01 -1.49
N ASN A 328 5.07 11.76 -1.23
CA ASN A 328 6.22 11.36 -0.41
C ASN A 328 7.28 10.74 -1.32
N ALA A 329 8.00 11.62 -2.02
CA ALA A 329 8.98 11.25 -3.01
C ALA A 329 10.29 10.78 -2.36
N ASN A 330 10.83 9.69 -2.88
CA ASN A 330 12.23 9.31 -2.66
C ASN A 330 13.11 9.87 -3.79
N ASP A 331 14.43 9.69 -3.66
CA ASP A 331 15.39 10.05 -4.70
C ASP A 331 15.00 9.47 -6.07
N GLY A 332 14.86 10.34 -7.07
CA GLY A 332 14.52 9.98 -8.44
C GLY A 332 13.03 10.00 -8.79
N PHE A 333 12.11 10.35 -7.87
CA PHE A 333 10.72 10.61 -8.25
C PHE A 333 10.60 11.85 -9.15
N THR A 334 9.93 11.70 -10.29
CA THR A 334 9.76 12.77 -11.27
C THR A 334 8.34 12.82 -11.84
N VAL A 335 7.78 14.02 -11.97
CA VAL A 335 6.59 14.29 -12.78
C VAL A 335 7.02 15.02 -14.06
N GLN A 336 6.54 14.54 -15.21
CA GLN A 336 6.79 15.08 -16.55
C GLN A 336 5.44 15.31 -17.24
N SER A 337 4.89 16.52 -17.12
CA SER A 337 3.60 16.84 -17.70
C SER A 337 3.74 17.49 -19.07
N SER A 338 3.05 16.90 -20.05
CA SER A 338 2.82 17.49 -21.37
C SER A 338 1.43 18.13 -21.47
N SER A 339 0.71 18.27 -20.35
CA SER A 339 -0.62 18.85 -20.34
C SER A 339 -0.62 20.26 -20.95
N ASP A 340 -1.51 20.49 -21.91
CA ASP A 340 -1.75 21.82 -22.51
C ASP A 340 -2.07 22.90 -21.48
N ASN A 341 -2.52 22.53 -20.29
CA ASN A 341 -2.78 23.51 -19.23
C ASN A 341 -1.50 23.92 -18.49
N GLY A 342 -0.48 23.07 -18.48
CA GLY A 342 0.81 23.36 -17.83
C GLY A 342 0.89 23.00 -16.37
N TRP A 343 0.20 21.95 -15.94
CA TRP A 343 0.24 21.47 -14.55
C TRP A 343 1.08 20.21 -14.44
N ALA A 344 2.06 20.19 -13.55
CA ALA A 344 2.59 18.95 -12.99
C ALA A 344 1.75 18.52 -11.77
N VAL A 345 1.28 19.50 -10.99
CA VAL A 345 0.34 19.28 -9.88
C VAL A 345 -0.72 20.37 -9.91
N TYR A 346 -2.00 19.98 -9.87
CA TYR A 346 -3.14 20.88 -9.87
C TYR A 346 -4.09 20.58 -8.71
N GLY A 347 -4.52 21.61 -7.99
CA GLY A 347 -5.49 21.52 -6.91
C GLY A 347 -6.70 22.43 -7.15
N VAL A 348 -7.89 21.85 -7.27
CA VAL A 348 -9.16 22.59 -7.36
C VAL A 348 -9.48 23.27 -6.03
N SER A 349 -10.36 24.27 -6.03
CA SER A 349 -10.85 24.90 -4.81
C SER A 349 -11.38 23.88 -3.79
N GLY A 350 -10.94 24.03 -2.54
CA GLY A 350 -11.21 23.11 -1.43
C GLY A 350 -10.20 21.97 -1.25
N SER A 351 -9.31 21.73 -2.22
CA SER A 351 -8.28 20.67 -2.12
C SER A 351 -7.12 21.05 -1.19
N SER A 352 -6.31 20.07 -0.78
CA SER A 352 -5.02 20.32 -0.13
C SER A 352 -3.91 19.59 -0.85
N ILE A 353 -2.76 20.24 -1.01
CA ILE A 353 -1.58 19.65 -1.65
C ILE A 353 -0.42 19.66 -0.66
N GLU A 354 0.19 18.50 -0.47
CA GLU A 354 1.45 18.33 0.23
C GLU A 354 2.46 17.62 -0.67
N ILE A 355 3.64 18.21 -0.83
CA ILE A 355 4.74 17.69 -1.63
C ILE A 355 5.98 17.61 -0.74
N ASN A 356 6.51 16.40 -0.57
CA ASN A 356 7.71 16.10 0.18
C ASN A 356 8.72 15.42 -0.77
N GLY A 357 9.55 16.22 -1.44
CA GLY A 357 10.58 15.77 -2.38
C GLY A 357 10.16 15.73 -3.85
N GLY A 358 11.07 15.29 -4.72
CA GLY A 358 10.80 15.02 -6.14
C GLY A 358 11.09 16.19 -7.09
N THR A 359 11.05 15.88 -8.39
CA THR A 359 11.23 16.86 -9.48
C THR A 359 9.97 17.00 -10.32
N TYR A 360 9.49 18.22 -10.53
CA TYR A 360 8.24 18.51 -11.23
C TYR A 360 8.52 19.35 -12.46
N ASN A 361 8.21 18.80 -13.63
CA ASN A 361 8.49 19.42 -14.92
C ASN A 361 7.21 19.57 -15.73
N THR A 362 7.09 20.70 -16.41
CA THR A 362 6.09 20.92 -17.45
C THR A 362 6.77 21.21 -18.78
N ALA A 363 6.16 20.79 -19.88
CA ALA A 363 6.63 21.14 -21.22
C ALA A 363 6.41 22.64 -21.52
N ALA A 364 5.21 23.14 -21.22
CA ALA A 364 4.84 24.55 -21.35
C ALA A 364 3.73 24.89 -20.35
N ASN A 365 3.76 26.11 -19.82
CA ASN A 365 2.69 26.66 -18.99
C ASN A 365 1.93 27.76 -19.73
N LYS A 366 0.60 27.75 -19.62
CA LYS A 366 -0.28 28.82 -20.10
C LYS A 366 -0.20 30.06 -19.19
N GLU A 367 -0.74 31.17 -19.69
CA GLU A 367 -0.77 32.42 -18.94
C GLU A 367 -1.55 32.21 -17.65
N THR A 368 -1.06 32.75 -16.55
CA THR A 368 -1.65 32.63 -15.22
C THR A 368 -1.71 31.20 -14.67
N VAL A 369 -0.95 30.26 -15.24
CA VAL A 369 -0.87 28.88 -14.77
C VAL A 369 0.52 28.56 -14.23
N GLY A 370 0.59 27.67 -13.24
CA GLY A 370 1.82 27.23 -12.59
C GLY A 370 2.10 25.75 -12.77
N THR A 371 3.38 25.37 -12.77
CA THR A 371 3.80 23.97 -12.75
C THR A 371 3.22 23.26 -11.52
N ILE A 372 3.26 23.93 -10.36
CA ILE A 372 2.42 23.62 -9.21
C ILE A 372 1.34 24.71 -9.11
N TYR A 373 0.08 24.33 -9.22
CA TYR A 373 -1.04 25.28 -9.24
C TYR A 373 -2.15 24.85 -8.28
N THR A 374 -2.41 25.66 -7.26
CA THR A 374 -3.48 25.36 -6.30
C THR A 374 -4.44 26.52 -6.10
N LEU A 375 -5.73 26.19 -6.21
CA LEU A 375 -6.86 27.01 -5.79
C LEU A 375 -7.41 26.56 -4.42
N GLY A 376 -6.75 25.56 -3.81
CA GLY A 376 -7.20 24.82 -2.64
C GLY A 376 -7.14 25.57 -1.31
N ASN A 377 -7.32 24.82 -0.22
CA ASN A 377 -7.28 25.29 1.15
C ASN A 377 -5.85 25.53 1.65
N SER A 378 -4.93 24.62 1.31
CA SER A 378 -3.53 24.65 1.75
C SER A 378 -2.55 24.18 0.68
N LEU A 379 -1.32 24.68 0.77
CA LEU A 379 -0.17 24.23 -0.01
C LEU A 379 1.02 23.98 0.91
N THR A 380 1.61 22.81 0.81
CA THR A 380 2.88 22.50 1.45
C THR A 380 3.84 21.92 0.41
N VAL A 381 5.04 22.47 0.29
CA VAL A 381 6.08 22.00 -0.63
C VAL A 381 7.43 21.99 0.07
N ARG A 382 8.06 20.83 0.17
CA ARG A 382 9.36 20.63 0.82
C ARG A 382 10.32 19.89 -0.10
N ASN A 383 11.59 20.28 -0.08
CA ASN A 383 12.69 19.54 -0.71
C ASN A 383 12.47 19.20 -2.20
N ALA A 384 11.68 20.00 -2.92
CA ALA A 384 11.29 19.74 -4.29
C ALA A 384 12.03 20.63 -5.28
N THR A 385 12.24 20.12 -6.50
CA THR A 385 12.70 20.92 -7.64
C THR A 385 11.57 21.10 -8.63
N ILE A 386 11.25 22.35 -8.97
CA ILE A 386 10.20 22.73 -9.91
C ILE A 386 10.85 23.38 -11.12
N ASN A 387 10.60 22.82 -12.29
CA ASN A 387 11.13 23.30 -13.57
C ASN A 387 9.98 23.73 -14.47
N VAL A 388 9.92 25.03 -14.75
CA VAL A 388 8.99 25.59 -15.72
C VAL A 388 9.54 25.34 -17.12
N GLY A 389 8.67 24.83 -17.99
CA GLY A 389 9.02 24.53 -19.37
C GLY A 389 9.48 25.77 -20.16
N PRO A 390 10.46 25.64 -21.06
CA PRO A 390 11.00 26.78 -21.83
C PRO A 390 9.98 27.41 -22.78
N ASP A 391 8.98 26.64 -23.21
CA ASP A 391 7.92 27.09 -24.11
C ASP A 391 6.74 27.76 -23.37
N SER A 392 6.87 27.96 -22.05
CA SER A 392 5.85 28.63 -21.24
C SER A 392 5.65 30.08 -21.65
N VAL A 393 4.40 30.52 -21.68
CA VAL A 393 4.10 31.92 -22.01
C VAL A 393 4.45 32.85 -20.84
N MET A 394 4.57 34.14 -21.17
CA MET A 394 4.77 35.19 -20.19
C MET A 394 3.67 35.17 -19.12
N ASN A 395 4.00 35.52 -17.86
CA ASN A 395 3.07 35.48 -16.71
C ASN A 395 2.55 34.07 -16.34
N ALA A 396 3.21 33.00 -16.80
CA ALA A 396 3.14 31.70 -16.14
C ALA A 396 3.93 31.70 -14.83
N TYR A 397 3.82 30.61 -14.07
CA TYR A 397 4.37 30.46 -12.72
C TYR A 397 5.14 29.16 -12.54
N GLY A 398 6.13 29.16 -11.64
CA GLY A 398 6.65 27.91 -11.07
C GLY A 398 5.64 27.34 -10.08
N ILE A 399 5.36 28.14 -9.04
CA ILE A 399 4.35 27.86 -8.03
C ILE A 399 3.31 28.98 -8.07
N TYR A 400 2.05 28.59 -8.20
CA TYR A 400 0.91 29.47 -7.97
C TYR A 400 0.04 28.92 -6.84
N SER A 401 -0.30 29.79 -5.90
CA SER A 401 -1.23 29.45 -4.84
C SER A 401 -2.25 30.54 -4.56
N ASN A 402 -3.52 30.13 -4.52
CA ASN A 402 -4.61 30.91 -3.94
C ASN A 402 -5.00 30.37 -2.55
N ALA A 403 -4.22 29.46 -1.96
CA ALA A 403 -4.49 28.89 -0.66
C ALA A 403 -4.30 29.90 0.48
N LYS A 404 -5.04 29.70 1.57
CA LYS A 404 -4.93 30.54 2.77
C LYS A 404 -3.67 30.25 3.57
N GLU A 405 -3.23 29.00 3.59
CA GLU A 405 -2.02 28.58 4.31
C GLU A 405 -1.04 27.97 3.32
N ASN A 406 0.19 28.47 3.33
CA ASN A 406 1.26 28.03 2.45
C ASN A 406 2.54 27.81 3.24
N PHE A 407 3.17 26.65 3.06
CA PHE A 407 4.47 26.33 3.64
C PHE A 407 5.42 25.85 2.53
N ILE A 408 6.53 26.54 2.33
CA ILE A 408 7.52 26.22 1.31
C ILE A 408 8.89 26.09 2.00
N GLU A 409 9.55 24.95 1.88
CA GLU A 409 10.81 24.70 2.58
C GLU A 409 11.84 24.02 1.68
N ASN A 410 13.04 24.60 1.58
CA ASN A 410 14.15 24.05 0.80
C ASN A 410 13.74 23.67 -0.64
N VAL A 411 12.97 24.55 -1.29
CA VAL A 411 12.45 24.33 -2.65
C VAL A 411 13.32 25.06 -3.66
N THR A 412 13.61 24.40 -4.79
CA THR A 412 14.24 25.05 -5.95
C THR A 412 13.19 25.27 -7.04
N VAL A 413 13.05 26.49 -7.53
CA VAL A 413 12.17 26.83 -8.65
C VAL A 413 12.98 27.47 -9.77
N ASN A 414 13.00 26.80 -10.92
CA ASN A 414 13.62 27.28 -12.15
C ASN A 414 12.52 27.78 -13.10
N ALA A 415 12.24 29.08 -13.05
CA ALA A 415 11.07 29.70 -13.69
C ALA A 415 11.35 30.28 -15.08
N LYS A 416 12.62 30.42 -15.48
CA LYS A 416 12.98 30.99 -16.80
C LYS A 416 12.42 32.41 -16.99
N TYR A 417 11.40 32.59 -17.82
CA TYR A 417 10.72 33.88 -18.05
C TYR A 417 9.54 34.12 -17.09
N SER A 418 9.11 33.08 -16.38
CA SER A 418 7.96 33.06 -15.49
C SER A 418 8.28 33.59 -14.09
N ILE A 419 7.25 33.95 -13.33
CA ILE A 419 7.42 34.26 -11.89
C ILE A 419 7.65 32.93 -11.17
N ALA A 420 8.70 32.84 -10.35
CA ALA A 420 8.99 31.61 -9.61
C ALA A 420 7.86 31.26 -8.62
N VAL A 421 7.37 32.24 -7.87
CA VAL A 421 6.29 32.03 -6.88
C VAL A 421 5.26 33.16 -6.94
N ASN A 422 3.98 32.82 -7.11
CA ASN A 422 2.86 33.77 -7.08
C ASN A 422 1.82 33.35 -6.02
N LEU A 423 1.79 34.08 -4.91
CA LEU A 423 0.89 33.89 -3.76
C LEU A 423 -0.27 34.88 -3.85
N ASN A 424 -1.37 34.44 -4.45
CA ASN A 424 -2.44 35.30 -4.92
C ASN A 424 -3.51 35.65 -3.86
N ASN A 425 -3.50 34.99 -2.70
CA ASN A 425 -4.53 35.19 -1.69
C ASN A 425 -4.18 36.37 -0.76
N SER A 426 -5.01 37.42 -0.76
CA SER A 426 -4.84 38.60 0.09
C SER A 426 -5.06 38.35 1.59
N LEU A 427 -5.73 37.25 1.93
CA LEU A 427 -5.89 36.76 3.30
C LEU A 427 -4.97 35.56 3.58
N GLY A 428 -4.06 35.26 2.64
CA GLY A 428 -3.15 34.14 2.75
C GLY A 428 -1.99 34.44 3.69
N ARG A 429 -1.54 33.41 4.39
CA ARG A 429 -0.31 33.40 5.19
C ARG A 429 0.65 32.40 4.56
N THR A 430 1.87 32.85 4.32
CA THR A 430 2.91 32.04 3.70
C THR A 430 4.18 32.09 4.52
N THR A 431 4.76 30.91 4.78
CA THR A 431 6.11 30.78 5.31
C THR A 431 6.99 30.13 4.25
N ILE A 432 8.12 30.76 3.95
CA ILE A 432 9.18 30.23 3.07
C ILE A 432 10.47 30.11 3.88
N ASN A 433 10.97 28.89 4.03
CA ASN A 433 12.21 28.60 4.76
C ASN A 433 13.26 28.00 3.83
N GLY A 434 14.25 28.82 3.46
CA GLY A 434 15.28 28.44 2.51
C GLY A 434 14.79 28.30 1.07
N GLY A 435 15.63 27.72 0.22
CA GLY A 435 15.33 27.45 -1.18
C GLY A 435 15.96 28.44 -2.15
N LYS A 436 15.76 28.16 -3.45
CA LYS A 436 16.35 28.88 -4.56
C LYS A 436 15.28 29.20 -5.61
N PHE A 437 14.97 30.48 -5.78
CA PHE A 437 13.92 30.97 -6.66
C PHE A 437 14.53 31.75 -7.81
N VAL A 438 14.39 31.22 -9.03
CA VAL A 438 15.16 31.66 -10.19
C VAL A 438 14.22 32.03 -11.34
N THR A 439 14.08 33.33 -11.59
CA THR A 439 13.60 33.91 -12.83
C THR A 439 14.80 34.51 -13.55
N GLU A 440 15.18 33.90 -14.67
CA GLU A 440 16.43 34.21 -15.39
C GLU A 440 16.24 35.38 -16.34
N ASN A 441 15.08 35.52 -16.98
CA ASN A 441 14.93 36.38 -18.14
C ASN A 441 13.83 37.45 -17.98
N LYS A 442 14.06 38.61 -18.60
CA LYS A 442 13.09 39.70 -18.75
C LYS A 442 12.33 39.51 -20.06
N ALA A 443 11.05 39.88 -20.08
CA ALA A 443 10.28 39.96 -21.30
C ALA A 443 9.93 41.43 -21.58
N GLU A 444 10.02 41.85 -22.85
CA GLU A 444 9.75 43.23 -23.26
C GLU A 444 8.29 43.62 -22.96
N GLY A 445 8.09 44.82 -22.41
CA GLY A 445 6.76 45.35 -22.07
C GLY A 445 6.17 44.87 -20.74
N TRP A 446 6.85 43.98 -20.02
CA TRP A 446 6.37 43.43 -18.75
C TRP A 446 7.24 43.87 -17.57
N ASN A 447 6.88 45.01 -16.96
CA ASN A 447 7.64 45.62 -15.87
C ASN A 447 6.76 46.02 -14.66
N PRO A 448 7.22 45.74 -13.42
CA PRO A 448 8.36 44.86 -13.10
C PRO A 448 7.96 43.38 -13.25
N ASN A 449 8.89 42.54 -13.73
CA ASN A 449 8.80 41.07 -13.74
C ASN A 449 9.37 40.51 -12.42
N PRO A 450 8.54 40.24 -11.38
CA PRO A 450 9.06 39.83 -10.09
C PRO A 450 9.44 38.34 -10.07
N THR A 451 10.42 37.97 -9.24
CA THR A 451 10.71 36.53 -9.00
C THR A 451 9.69 35.93 -8.04
N ILE A 452 9.30 36.66 -7.00
CA ILE A 452 8.24 36.28 -6.05
C ILE A 452 7.19 37.40 -6.01
N ARG A 453 5.91 37.05 -6.09
CA ARG A 453 4.78 37.97 -5.89
C ARG A 453 3.88 37.44 -4.78
N TYR A 454 3.40 38.33 -3.89
CA TYR A 454 2.47 37.97 -2.81
C TYR A 454 1.42 39.05 -2.55
N GLN A 455 0.26 38.70 -1.98
CA GLN A 455 -0.80 39.66 -1.61
C GLN A 455 -1.17 39.70 -0.12
N GLY A 456 -0.92 38.63 0.63
CA GLY A 456 -1.23 38.51 2.06
C GLY A 456 0.01 38.71 2.95
N GLU A 457 0.19 37.84 3.93
CA GLU A 457 1.39 37.78 4.77
C GLU A 457 2.41 36.81 4.20
N LEU A 458 3.67 37.25 4.10
CA LEU A 458 4.82 36.46 3.68
C LEU A 458 5.93 36.59 4.73
N SER A 459 6.26 35.48 5.38
CA SER A 459 7.50 35.31 6.15
C SER A 459 8.47 34.51 5.31
N ILE A 460 9.64 35.06 4.99
CA ILE A 460 10.67 34.40 4.17
C ILE A 460 12.03 34.48 4.85
N SER A 461 12.70 33.32 4.95
CA SER A 461 14.01 33.19 5.56
C SER A 461 15.00 32.43 4.67
N GLU A 462 16.29 32.76 4.73
CA GLU A 462 17.41 32.00 4.15
C GLU A 462 17.28 31.64 2.65
N ALA A 463 16.50 32.41 1.88
CA ALA A 463 16.22 32.13 0.48
C ALA A 463 17.21 32.82 -0.47
N LEU A 464 17.60 32.13 -1.54
CA LEU A 464 18.31 32.72 -2.68
C LEU A 464 17.30 33.11 -3.77
N ILE A 465 17.26 34.39 -4.13
CA ILE A 465 16.24 34.96 -5.02
C ILE A 465 16.95 35.68 -6.15
N THR A 466 16.66 35.34 -7.41
CA THR A 466 17.16 36.14 -8.53
C THR A 466 16.39 37.45 -8.66
N ARG A 467 17.01 38.43 -9.31
CA ARG A 467 16.40 39.72 -9.57
C ARG A 467 16.66 40.13 -11.02
N VAL A 468 15.68 39.86 -11.87
CA VAL A 468 15.64 40.35 -13.27
C VAL A 468 14.76 41.59 -13.42
N GLY A 469 13.67 41.63 -12.67
CA GLY A 469 12.90 42.82 -12.32
C GLY A 469 13.02 43.06 -10.82
N VAL A 470 11.91 43.04 -10.10
CA VAL A 470 11.92 43.10 -8.63
C VAL A 470 12.18 41.70 -8.05
N GLY A 471 12.87 41.60 -6.92
CA GLY A 471 13.05 40.30 -6.25
C GLY A 471 11.71 39.78 -5.70
N ILE A 472 11.13 40.53 -4.75
CA ILE A 472 9.84 40.26 -4.12
C ILE A 472 8.88 41.43 -4.33
N GLN A 473 7.73 41.18 -4.94
CA GLN A 473 6.69 42.18 -5.17
C GLN A 473 5.46 41.96 -4.26
N CYS A 474 5.12 42.98 -3.49
CA CYS A 474 3.83 43.10 -2.81
C CYS A 474 2.76 43.54 -3.81
N ALA A 475 1.76 42.70 -4.04
CA ALA A 475 0.64 42.94 -4.94
C ALA A 475 -0.70 43.14 -4.21
N THR A 476 -0.66 43.45 -2.91
CA THR A 476 -1.86 43.81 -2.12
C THR A 476 -2.57 45.00 -2.77
N LEU A 477 -3.89 44.89 -2.94
CA LEU A 477 -4.69 45.93 -3.56
C LEU A 477 -4.63 47.25 -2.78
N ASN A 478 -4.47 48.35 -3.50
CA ASN A 478 -4.46 49.73 -2.97
C ASN A 478 -3.35 50.02 -1.94
N THR A 479 -2.26 49.25 -1.94
CA THR A 479 -1.07 49.57 -1.14
C THR A 479 -0.16 50.55 -1.88
N THR A 480 0.49 51.45 -1.13
CA THR A 480 1.54 52.35 -1.64
C THR A 480 2.92 52.01 -1.07
N GLU A 481 3.01 50.92 -0.31
CA GLU A 481 4.23 50.43 0.33
C GLU A 481 4.24 48.90 0.41
N VAL A 482 5.41 48.33 0.73
CA VAL A 482 5.54 46.89 0.98
C VAL A 482 4.99 46.58 2.36
N THR A 483 3.92 45.78 2.42
CA THR A 483 3.22 45.41 3.66
C THR A 483 3.19 43.89 3.81
N GLY A 484 3.06 43.38 5.04
CA GLY A 484 2.92 41.93 5.28
C GLY A 484 4.17 41.09 4.98
N LEU A 485 5.34 41.70 4.75
CA LEU A 485 6.61 41.00 4.52
C LEU A 485 7.46 40.97 5.79
N THR A 486 7.85 39.78 6.22
CA THR A 486 8.94 39.54 7.17
C THR A 486 10.06 38.82 6.43
N MET A 487 11.28 39.34 6.47
CA MET A 487 12.42 38.83 5.70
C MET A 487 13.67 38.72 6.56
N GLU A 488 14.31 37.54 6.58
CA GLU A 488 15.53 37.26 7.33
C GLU A 488 16.52 36.45 6.45
N GLY A 489 17.82 36.77 6.47
CA GLY A 489 18.84 35.96 5.80
C GLY A 489 18.73 35.78 4.27
N CYS A 490 17.83 36.50 3.59
CA CYS A 490 17.61 36.35 2.15
C CYS A 490 18.73 36.99 1.31
N GLN A 491 19.11 36.34 0.22
CA GLN A 491 20.16 36.79 -0.70
C GLN A 491 19.58 37.05 -2.09
N PHE A 492 19.86 38.23 -2.63
CA PHE A 492 19.41 38.63 -3.96
C PHE A 492 20.55 38.57 -4.97
N THR A 493 20.32 37.86 -6.08
CA THR A 493 21.28 37.76 -7.19
C THR A 493 20.74 38.50 -8.40
N ILE A 494 21.42 39.58 -8.80
CA ILE A 494 21.04 40.35 -10.00
C ILE A 494 21.30 39.51 -11.26
N VAL A 495 20.35 39.54 -12.18
CA VAL A 495 20.42 38.86 -13.48
C VAL A 495 19.81 39.76 -14.57
N ASN A 496 20.38 39.72 -15.78
CA ASN A 496 19.78 40.27 -17.01
C ASN A 496 19.15 41.68 -16.90
N GLY A 497 19.90 42.67 -16.40
CA GLY A 497 19.45 44.06 -16.34
C GLY A 497 18.68 44.43 -15.06
N GLY A 498 18.72 43.57 -14.05
CA GLY A 498 18.06 43.76 -12.75
C GLY A 498 18.71 44.81 -11.82
N GLU A 499 19.75 45.51 -12.27
CA GLU A 499 20.48 46.52 -11.49
C GLU A 499 19.60 47.72 -11.14
N GLU A 500 18.63 48.05 -12.00
CA GLU A 500 17.73 49.21 -11.85
C GLU A 500 16.57 48.99 -10.87
N TYR A 501 16.36 47.75 -10.42
CA TYR A 501 15.23 47.37 -9.57
C TYR A 501 15.65 47.13 -8.12
N ALA A 502 14.72 47.39 -7.20
CA ALA A 502 14.88 47.08 -5.80
C ALA A 502 14.67 45.59 -5.51
N ASP A 503 15.25 45.10 -4.40
CA ASP A 503 15.00 43.76 -3.89
C ASP A 503 13.52 43.54 -3.58
N THR A 504 12.86 44.57 -3.05
CA THR A 504 11.43 44.56 -2.74
C THR A 504 10.72 45.79 -3.32
N ALA A 505 9.48 45.62 -3.77
CA ALA A 505 8.63 46.71 -4.24
C ALA A 505 7.14 46.39 -4.08
N HIS A 506 6.29 47.40 -4.11
CA HIS A 506 4.85 47.22 -4.32
C HIS A 506 4.51 47.22 -5.83
N LYS A 507 3.31 46.74 -6.18
CA LYS A 507 2.77 46.70 -7.54
C LYS A 507 1.97 47.96 -7.87
#